data_AF-A0A3Q0J3K8-F1
#
_entry.id   AF-A0A3Q0J3K8-F1
#
_cell.length_a   1.000
_cell.length_b   1.000
_cell.length_c   1.000
_cell.angle_alpha   90.00
_cell.angle_beta   90.00
_cell.angle_gamma   90.00
#
_symmetry.space_group_name_H-M   'P 1'
#
loop_
_entity.id
_entity.type
_entity.pdbx_description
1 polymer ?
#
loop_
_entity_poly.entity_id
_entity_poly.type
_entity_poly.pdbx_seq_one_letter_code
_entity_poly.pdbx_strand_id
1 'polypeptide(L)'
;MDEEGAAVIDHLNYDVKDAEKHTLIVADPSNLVDSEVIVGKKPSSPLLYQGTGLIVDPANPLVLSVLSADSSAYSYNPDKPIKEYPHAVGKNTVLVAALQARNNARVVFSGSLYFFSNEAFNSPVQKAIGGKKFDKSSNEALCTSSLTKHSTVLSKKQLVVRSLISPLTKY
;
A
#
# COMPACT_ATOMS: atom_id res chain seq x y z
N MET A 1 -8.86 10.37 3.62
CA MET A 1 -9.78 9.22 3.59
C MET A 1 -11.02 9.69 2.86
N ASP A 2 -11.61 8.84 2.04
CA ASP A 2 -12.78 9.21 1.25
C ASP A 2 -14.08 9.07 2.05
N GLU A 3 -15.22 9.40 1.43
CA GLU A 3 -16.55 9.28 2.05
C GLU A 3 -16.90 7.83 2.42
N GLU A 4 -17.81 7.68 3.39
CA GLU A 4 -18.32 6.36 3.77
C GLU A 4 -19.03 5.68 2.59
N GLY A 5 -18.64 4.43 2.32
CA GLY A 5 -19.12 3.66 1.17
C GLY A 5 -18.39 3.94 -0.13
N ALA A 6 -17.38 4.82 -0.15
CA ALA A 6 -16.46 4.93 -1.28
C ALA A 6 -15.47 3.75 -1.31
N ALA A 7 -15.18 3.28 -2.51
CA ALA A 7 -14.20 2.23 -2.76
C ALA A 7 -13.30 2.63 -3.94
N VAL A 8 -12.08 2.12 -3.95
CA VAL A 8 -11.22 2.20 -5.13
C VAL A 8 -11.78 1.26 -6.20
N ILE A 9 -11.99 1.82 -7.40
CA ILE A 9 -12.55 1.15 -8.57
C ILE A 9 -11.52 1.25 -9.69
N ASP A 10 -11.26 0.14 -10.38
CA ASP A 10 -10.44 0.12 -11.60
C ASP A 10 -11.00 -0.88 -12.60
N HIS A 11 -11.45 -0.39 -13.76
CA HIS A 11 -12.02 -1.24 -14.80
C HIS A 11 -10.97 -1.97 -15.66
N LEU A 12 -9.67 -1.69 -15.47
CA LEU A 12 -8.58 -2.34 -16.20
C LEU A 12 -7.83 -3.37 -15.35
N ASN A 13 -7.57 -3.05 -14.08
CA ASN A 13 -6.75 -3.86 -13.18
C ASN A 13 -7.56 -4.48 -12.04
N TYR A 14 -8.69 -5.11 -12.34
CA TYR A 14 -9.49 -5.84 -11.37
C TYR A 14 -9.29 -7.36 -11.49
N ASP A 15 -9.55 -8.08 -10.41
CA ASP A 15 -9.47 -9.54 -10.38
C ASP A 15 -10.70 -10.16 -11.03
N VAL A 16 -10.52 -11.29 -11.73
CA VAL A 16 -11.60 -12.06 -12.38
C VAL A 16 -12.77 -12.41 -11.44
N LYS A 17 -12.54 -12.45 -10.13
CA LYS A 17 -13.58 -12.74 -9.13
C LYS A 17 -14.59 -11.61 -8.95
N ASP A 18 -14.24 -10.37 -9.30
CA ASP A 18 -15.13 -9.21 -9.19
C ASP A 18 -15.64 -8.81 -10.56
N ALA A 19 -16.70 -9.48 -11.00
CA ALA A 19 -17.28 -9.26 -12.32
C ALA A 19 -18.27 -8.09 -12.41
N GLU A 20 -18.65 -7.48 -11.28
CA GLU A 20 -19.74 -6.49 -11.25
C GLU A 20 -19.24 -5.08 -10.97
N LYS A 21 -18.56 -4.87 -9.83
CA LYS A 21 -18.26 -3.52 -9.34
C LYS A 21 -16.82 -3.10 -9.58
N HIS A 22 -15.94 -4.03 -9.93
CA HIS A 22 -14.51 -3.79 -10.21
C HIS A 22 -13.78 -3.05 -9.07
N THR A 23 -14.14 -3.40 -7.84
CA THR A 23 -13.60 -2.90 -6.57
C THR A 23 -12.47 -3.77 -6.01
N LEU A 24 -12.36 -5.02 -6.47
CA LEU A 24 -11.24 -5.91 -6.12
C LEU A 24 -10.06 -5.63 -7.06
N ILE A 25 -9.19 -4.73 -6.60
CA ILE A 25 -8.07 -4.22 -7.36
C ILE A 25 -6.88 -5.17 -7.28
N VAL A 26 -6.28 -5.44 -8.43
CA VAL A 26 -5.02 -6.16 -8.56
C VAL A 26 -3.90 -5.13 -8.71
N ALA A 27 -3.26 -4.79 -7.60
CA ALA A 27 -2.16 -3.83 -7.58
C ALA A 27 -0.84 -4.52 -7.95
N ASP A 28 -0.18 -4.00 -8.99
CA ASP A 28 1.12 -4.54 -9.41
C ASP A 28 2.23 -4.20 -8.39
N PRO A 29 3.22 -5.09 -8.21
CA PRO A 29 4.37 -4.82 -7.33
C PRO A 29 5.20 -3.60 -7.76
N SER A 30 5.08 -3.14 -9.00
CA SER A 30 5.71 -1.90 -9.48
C SER A 30 5.16 -0.64 -8.82
N ASN A 31 3.94 -0.70 -8.27
CA ASN A 31 3.30 0.43 -7.60
C ASN A 31 3.69 0.54 -6.12
N LEU A 32 4.54 -0.37 -5.63
CA LEU A 32 5.16 -0.26 -4.31
C LEU A 32 6.28 0.78 -4.32
N VAL A 33 6.45 1.44 -3.18
CA VAL A 33 7.61 2.30 -2.92
C VAL A 33 8.92 1.55 -3.18
N ASP A 34 9.88 2.23 -3.80
CA ASP A 34 11.19 1.67 -4.06
C ASP A 34 12.09 1.73 -2.82
N SER A 35 11.75 0.93 -1.81
CA SER A 35 12.51 0.85 -0.56
C SER A 35 12.43 -0.54 0.08
N GLU A 36 13.51 -1.31 -0.06
CA GLU A 36 13.63 -2.64 0.56
C GLU A 36 13.51 -2.59 2.09
N VAL A 37 13.82 -1.45 2.71
CA VAL A 37 13.68 -1.28 4.17
C VAL A 37 12.21 -1.32 4.58
N ILE A 38 11.32 -0.77 3.75
CA ILE A 38 9.89 -0.59 4.04
C ILE A 38 9.08 -1.77 3.51
N VAL A 39 9.27 -2.16 2.25
CA VAL A 39 8.50 -3.22 1.58
C VAL A 39 9.23 -4.55 1.50
N GLY A 40 10.51 -4.62 1.90
CA GLY A 40 11.32 -5.83 1.77
C GLY A 40 11.66 -6.13 0.31
N LYS A 41 11.99 -7.39 0.03
CA LYS A 41 12.18 -7.83 -1.36
C LYS A 41 10.85 -7.72 -2.10
N LYS A 42 10.84 -6.98 -3.22
CA LYS A 42 9.63 -6.81 -4.02
C LYS A 42 9.03 -8.18 -4.40
N PRO A 43 7.73 -8.38 -4.19
CA PRO A 43 7.07 -9.63 -4.54
C PRO A 43 7.04 -9.85 -6.06
N SER A 44 6.97 -11.11 -6.46
CA SER A 44 6.84 -11.51 -7.87
C SER A 44 5.38 -11.68 -8.32
N SER A 45 4.44 -11.84 -7.39
CA SER A 45 3.01 -11.87 -7.68
C SER A 45 2.32 -10.57 -7.25
N PRO A 46 1.22 -10.19 -7.90
CA PRO A 46 0.46 -9.00 -7.53
C PRO A 46 -0.17 -9.07 -6.15
N LEU A 47 -0.66 -7.91 -5.70
CA LEU A 47 -1.36 -7.73 -4.44
C LEU A 47 -2.87 -7.55 -4.71
N LEU A 48 -3.71 -8.11 -3.86
CA LEU A 48 -5.15 -7.85 -3.88
C LEU A 48 -5.50 -6.74 -2.90
N TYR A 49 -6.34 -5.81 -3.34
CA TYR A 49 -6.80 -4.71 -2.53
C TYR A 49 -8.30 -4.47 -2.73
N GLN A 50 -9.02 -4.26 -1.63
CA GLN A 50 -10.44 -3.88 -1.68
C GLN A 50 -10.75 -2.96 -0.49
N GLY A 51 -11.04 -1.69 -0.76
CA GLY A 51 -11.23 -0.69 0.28
C GLY A 51 -11.27 0.73 -0.28
N THR A 52 -11.16 1.72 0.60
CA THR A 52 -11.21 3.15 0.23
C THR A 52 -9.86 3.66 -0.24
N GLY A 53 -9.86 4.66 -1.13
CA GLY A 53 -8.65 5.41 -1.49
C GLY A 53 -8.21 6.36 -0.37
N LEU A 54 -6.90 6.59 -0.29
CA LEU A 54 -6.28 7.64 0.50
C LEU A 54 -5.69 8.71 -0.42
N ILE A 55 -5.61 9.93 0.10
CA ILE A 55 -4.86 11.02 -0.51
C ILE A 55 -3.85 11.48 0.52
N VAL A 56 -2.64 11.71 0.04
CA VAL A 56 -1.54 12.23 0.83
C VAL A 56 -1.25 13.64 0.32
N ASP A 57 -0.98 14.55 1.25
CA ASP A 57 -0.52 15.89 0.92
C ASP A 57 0.93 15.84 0.41
N PRO A 58 1.21 16.20 -0.85
CA PRO A 58 2.57 16.19 -1.39
C PRO A 58 3.50 17.21 -0.70
N ALA A 59 2.95 18.22 -0.03
CA ALA A 59 3.74 19.18 0.74
C ALA A 59 4.24 18.60 2.08
N ASN A 60 3.74 17.44 2.52
CA ASN A 60 4.16 16.82 3.76
C ASN A 60 5.32 15.83 3.55
N PRO A 61 6.56 16.18 3.93
CA PRO A 61 7.72 15.32 3.70
C PRO A 61 7.79 14.10 4.62
N LEU A 62 6.92 14.01 5.64
CA LEU A 62 6.92 12.92 6.61
C LEU A 62 6.03 11.74 6.21
N VAL A 63 5.16 11.94 5.22
CA VAL A 63 4.26 10.91 4.71
C VAL A 63 4.85 10.29 3.46
N LEU A 64 4.71 8.98 3.38
CA LEU A 64 5.16 8.17 2.27
C LEU A 64 4.00 7.34 1.74
N SER A 65 3.80 7.35 0.43
CA SER A 65 2.95 6.39 -0.27
C SER A 65 3.66 5.05 -0.37
N VAL A 66 3.19 4.03 0.35
CA VAL A 66 3.80 2.68 0.34
C VAL A 66 3.31 1.88 -0.85
N LEU A 67 2.00 1.95 -1.12
CA LEU A 67 1.35 1.33 -2.27
C LEU A 67 0.38 2.32 -2.88
N SER A 68 0.56 2.64 -4.15
CA SER A 68 -0.37 3.45 -4.94
C SER A 68 -1.22 2.58 -5.87
N ALA A 69 -2.37 3.10 -6.28
CA ALA A 69 -3.18 2.50 -7.33
C ALA A 69 -2.59 2.79 -8.72
N ASP A 70 -3.12 2.10 -9.73
CA ASP A 70 -2.78 2.36 -11.13
C ASP A 70 -3.40 3.65 -11.66
N SER A 71 -2.92 4.10 -12.82
CA SER A 71 -3.37 5.38 -13.43
C SER A 71 -4.84 5.38 -13.85
N SER A 72 -5.47 4.21 -14.04
CA SER A 72 -6.88 4.06 -14.38
C SER A 72 -7.81 3.99 -13.17
N ALA A 73 -7.27 3.83 -11.96
CA ALA A 73 -8.06 3.68 -10.76
C ALA A 73 -8.61 5.02 -10.25
N TYR A 74 -9.76 5.00 -9.59
CA TYR A 74 -10.34 6.16 -8.91
C TYR A 74 -11.13 5.70 -7.68
N SER A 75 -11.34 6.61 -6.71
CA SER A 75 -12.12 6.32 -5.50
C SER A 75 -13.47 7.01 -5.57
N TYR A 76 -14.55 6.22 -5.53
CA TYR A 76 -15.93 6.73 -5.51
C TYR A 76 -16.90 5.69 -4.94
N ASN A 77 -18.15 6.08 -4.71
CA ASN A 77 -19.19 5.12 -4.34
C ASN A 77 -19.66 4.33 -5.57
N PRO A 78 -19.50 3.00 -5.61
CA PRO A 78 -19.80 2.20 -6.81
C PRO A 78 -21.30 2.13 -7.13
N ASP A 79 -22.18 2.40 -6.16
CA ASP A 79 -23.63 2.33 -6.34
C ASP A 79 -24.23 3.67 -6.80
N LYS A 80 -23.43 4.73 -6.85
CA LYS A 80 -23.87 6.07 -7.23
C LYS A 80 -23.26 6.49 -8.57
N PRO A 81 -24.02 7.15 -9.46
CA PRO A 81 -23.44 7.74 -10.65
C PRO A 81 -22.48 8.87 -10.27
N ILE A 82 -21.36 8.97 -10.99
CA ILE A 82 -20.36 10.02 -10.79
C ILE A 82 -20.96 11.35 -11.25
N LYS A 83 -21.23 12.24 -10.29
CA LYS A 83 -21.71 13.61 -10.53
C LYS A 83 -20.65 14.66 -10.30
N GLU A 84 -19.69 14.33 -9.44
CA GLU A 84 -18.62 15.21 -8.99
C GLU A 84 -17.29 14.56 -9.30
N TYR A 85 -16.23 15.38 -9.34
CA TYR A 85 -14.90 14.85 -9.56
C TYR A 85 -14.52 13.93 -8.39
N PRO A 86 -14.14 12.66 -8.65
CA PRO A 86 -13.79 11.73 -7.58
C PRO A 86 -12.64 12.25 -6.75
N HIS A 87 -12.67 11.96 -5.45
CA HIS A 87 -11.73 12.52 -4.49
C HIS A 87 -10.29 12.12 -4.81
N ALA A 88 -10.06 10.82 -5.10
CA ALA A 88 -8.77 10.29 -5.50
C ALA A 88 -8.85 9.70 -6.92
N VAL A 89 -7.92 10.10 -7.79
CA VAL A 89 -7.87 9.65 -9.20
C VAL A 89 -6.45 9.31 -9.61
N GLY A 90 -6.32 8.22 -10.37
CA GLY A 90 -5.10 7.69 -10.93
C GLY A 90 -4.06 7.33 -9.87
N LYS A 91 -2.79 7.57 -10.21
CA LYS A 91 -1.63 7.23 -9.36
C LYS A 91 -1.56 8.02 -8.04
N ASN A 92 -2.32 9.11 -7.93
CA ASN A 92 -2.42 9.87 -6.70
C ASN A 92 -3.32 9.17 -5.66
N THR A 93 -4.08 8.16 -6.08
CA THR A 93 -4.83 7.28 -5.17
C THR A 93 -3.85 6.38 -4.41
N VAL A 94 -3.66 6.65 -3.13
CA VAL A 94 -2.80 5.86 -2.25
C VAL A 94 -3.64 4.78 -1.58
N LEU A 95 -3.21 3.53 -1.66
CA LEU A 95 -3.90 2.38 -1.06
C LEU A 95 -3.42 2.13 0.36
N VAL A 96 -2.10 2.25 0.57
CA VAL A 96 -1.41 2.15 1.85
C VAL A 96 -0.41 3.29 1.97
N ALA A 97 -0.52 4.06 3.04
CA ALA A 97 0.39 5.15 3.38
C ALA A 97 1.15 4.83 4.67
N ALA A 98 2.34 5.38 4.83
CA ALA A 98 3.09 5.35 6.06
C ALA A 98 3.50 6.77 6.46
N LEU A 99 3.57 7.02 7.77
CA LEU A 99 4.03 8.28 8.33
C LEU A 99 5.16 7.98 9.31
N GLN A 100 6.29 8.66 9.13
CA GLN A 100 7.36 8.68 10.11
C GLN A 100 7.40 10.06 10.78
N ALA A 101 7.01 10.10 12.05
CA ALA A 101 7.00 11.33 12.84
C ALA A 101 8.43 11.77 13.20
N ARG A 102 8.59 13.04 13.60
CA ARG A 102 9.89 13.62 13.98
C ARG A 102 10.56 12.94 15.18
N ASN A 103 9.77 12.28 16.02
CA ASN A 103 10.25 11.45 17.13
C ASN A 103 10.55 10.00 16.71
N ASN A 104 10.61 9.72 15.40
CA ASN A 104 10.78 8.39 14.81
C ASN A 104 9.64 7.39 15.09
N ALA A 105 8.48 7.84 15.57
CA ALA A 105 7.30 7.00 15.60
C ALA A 105 6.85 6.68 14.17
N ARG A 106 6.44 5.44 13.93
CA ARG A 106 6.01 4.95 12.62
C ARG A 106 4.56 4.54 12.68
N VAL A 107 3.77 5.04 11.75
CA VAL A 107 2.33 4.75 11.63
C VAL A 107 2.08 4.29 10.20
N VAL A 108 1.25 3.27 10.03
CA VAL A 108 0.81 2.79 8.71
C VAL A 108 -0.70 2.94 8.63
N PHE A 109 -1.17 3.55 7.56
CA PHE A 109 -2.58 3.71 7.24
C PHE A 109 -2.90 2.82 6.04
N SER A 110 -3.91 1.97 6.18
CA SER A 110 -4.47 1.18 5.08
C SER A 110 -5.94 1.54 4.91
N GLY A 111 -6.36 1.78 3.67
CA GLY A 111 -7.79 1.95 3.34
C GLY A 111 -8.56 0.64 3.24
N SER A 112 -7.91 -0.51 3.47
CA SER A 112 -8.52 -1.84 3.34
C SER A 112 -8.19 -2.74 4.53
N LEU A 113 -9.25 -3.30 5.13
CA LEU A 113 -9.14 -4.42 6.09
C LEU A 113 -8.96 -5.75 5.35
N TYR A 114 -9.61 -5.92 4.21
CA TYR A 114 -9.49 -7.10 3.35
C TYR A 114 -8.02 -7.40 3.01
N PHE A 115 -7.22 -6.37 2.79
CA PHE A 115 -5.79 -6.49 2.47
C PHE A 115 -4.99 -7.35 3.47
N PHE A 116 -5.39 -7.35 4.75
CA PHE A 116 -4.76 -8.12 5.83
C PHE A 116 -5.51 -9.39 6.21
N SER A 117 -6.55 -9.75 5.47
CA SER A 117 -7.37 -10.92 5.75
C SER A 117 -6.71 -12.22 5.28
N ASN A 118 -7.04 -13.32 5.95
CA ASN A 118 -6.63 -14.66 5.51
C ASN A 118 -7.16 -15.01 4.11
N GLU A 119 -8.29 -14.41 3.72
CA GLU A 119 -8.86 -14.58 2.39
C GLU A 119 -7.92 -13.98 1.34
N ALA A 120 -7.53 -12.72 1.48
CA ALA A 120 -6.58 -12.08 0.59
C ALA A 120 -5.24 -12.83 0.56
N PHE A 121 -4.76 -13.31 1.71
CA PHE A 121 -3.49 -14.04 1.83
C PHE A 121 -3.45 -15.35 1.05
N ASN A 122 -4.56 -16.10 1.02
CA ASN A 122 -4.61 -17.41 0.37
C ASN A 122 -5.28 -17.37 -1.00
N SER A 123 -5.78 -16.22 -1.42
CA SER A 123 -6.46 -16.08 -2.70
C SER A 123 -5.46 -16.17 -3.87
N PRO A 124 -5.78 -16.94 -4.93
CA PRO A 124 -5.14 -16.76 -6.23
C PRO A 124 -5.47 -15.38 -6.80
N VAL A 125 -4.64 -14.90 -7.71
CA VAL A 125 -4.78 -13.58 -8.34
C VAL A 125 -4.71 -13.72 -9.85
N GLN A 126 -5.67 -13.13 -10.55
CA GLN A 126 -5.69 -13.08 -12.00
C GLN A 126 -6.43 -11.82 -12.44
N LYS A 127 -5.73 -10.91 -13.14
CA LYS A 127 -6.39 -9.77 -13.77
C LYS A 127 -7.38 -10.27 -14.82
N ALA A 128 -8.58 -9.69 -14.84
CA ALA A 128 -9.61 -10.03 -15.81
C ALA A 128 -9.19 -9.76 -17.26
N ILE A 129 -8.38 -8.71 -17.46
CA ILE A 129 -7.92 -8.29 -18.78
C ILE A 129 -6.44 -8.64 -18.93
N GLY A 130 -6.13 -9.66 -19.74
CA GLY A 130 -4.76 -9.98 -20.18
C GLY A 130 -3.79 -10.44 -19.08
N GLY A 131 -4.28 -10.81 -17.89
CA GLY A 131 -3.47 -11.14 -16.74
C GLY A 131 -2.96 -12.57 -16.71
N LYS A 132 -1.70 -12.76 -16.29
CA LYS A 132 -1.20 -14.07 -15.85
C LYS A 132 -1.88 -14.45 -14.54
N LYS A 133 -2.30 -15.71 -14.43
CA LYS A 133 -2.78 -16.28 -13.17
C LYS A 133 -1.61 -16.60 -12.24
N PHE A 134 -1.74 -16.20 -10.98
CA PHE A 134 -0.85 -16.58 -9.90
C PHE A 134 -1.64 -17.38 -8.87
N ASP A 135 -1.05 -18.46 -8.36
CA ASP A 135 -1.73 -19.34 -7.40
C ASP A 135 -1.96 -18.68 -6.04
N LYS A 136 -1.15 -17.65 -5.70
CA LYS A 136 -1.23 -16.94 -4.42
C LYS A 136 -0.87 -15.46 -4.58
N SER A 137 -1.64 -14.60 -3.92
CA SER A 137 -1.33 -13.18 -3.76
C SER A 137 -0.07 -12.97 -2.92
N SER A 138 0.57 -11.82 -3.05
CA SER A 138 1.72 -11.45 -2.22
C SER A 138 1.35 -10.70 -0.94
N ASN A 139 0.06 -10.62 -0.59
CA ASN A 139 -0.43 -9.87 0.57
C ASN A 139 0.22 -10.34 1.87
N GLU A 140 0.25 -11.65 2.12
CA GLU A 140 0.85 -12.22 3.34
C GLU A 140 2.33 -11.88 3.44
N ALA A 141 3.07 -12.03 2.35
CA ALA A 141 4.50 -11.76 2.29
C ALA A 141 4.77 -10.28 2.59
N LEU A 142 4.03 -9.35 2.00
CA LEU A 142 4.18 -7.91 2.26
C LEU A 142 3.86 -7.55 3.72
N CYS A 143 2.78 -8.11 4.27
CA CYS A 143 2.34 -7.81 5.64
C CYS A 143 3.34 -8.32 6.68
N THR A 144 3.67 -9.61 6.60
CA THR A 144 4.51 -10.29 7.61
C THR A 144 5.98 -9.88 7.55
N SER A 145 6.54 -9.68 6.34
CA SER A 145 7.97 -9.47 6.18
C SER A 145 8.40 -8.00 6.33
N SER A 146 7.46 -7.07 6.15
CA SER A 146 7.81 -5.69 5.82
C SER A 146 6.96 -4.67 6.55
N LEU A 147 5.63 -4.66 6.38
CA LEU A 147 4.77 -3.65 7.03
C LEU A 147 4.75 -3.79 8.56
N THR A 148 4.57 -5.00 9.08
CA THR A 148 4.57 -5.24 10.54
C THR A 148 5.95 -5.03 11.16
N LYS A 149 7.02 -5.36 10.42
CA LYS A 149 8.40 -5.09 10.88
C LYS A 149 8.81 -3.63 10.73
N HIS A 150 8.14 -2.85 9.91
CA HIS A 150 8.39 -1.42 9.80
C HIS A 150 7.67 -0.66 10.93
N SER A 151 6.41 -1.00 11.21
CA SER A 151 5.55 -0.31 12.18
C SER A 151 5.71 -0.77 13.63
N THR A 152 5.67 -2.08 13.90
CA THR A 152 5.56 -2.62 15.28
C THR A 152 6.91 -2.89 15.92
N VAL A 153 7.90 -3.34 15.14
CA VAL A 153 9.21 -3.71 15.67
C VAL A 153 10.23 -2.74 15.08
N LEU A 154 10.95 -1.99 15.91
CA LEU A 154 12.12 -1.20 15.48
C LEU A 154 13.31 -2.10 15.06
N SER A 155 13.03 -3.23 14.44
CA SER A 155 13.97 -4.31 14.09
C SER A 155 14.79 -3.97 12.86
N LYS A 156 14.25 -3.19 11.91
CA LYS A 156 14.96 -2.83 10.67
C LYS A 156 15.53 -1.41 10.76
N LYS A 157 16.87 -1.33 10.68
CA LYS A 157 17.71 -0.12 10.54
C LYS A 157 17.34 1.02 11.50
N GLN A 158 17.68 0.84 12.78
CA GLN A 158 17.76 1.95 13.73
C GLN A 158 19.20 2.48 13.73
N LEU A 159 19.38 3.77 13.40
CA LEU A 159 20.66 4.44 13.58
C LEU A 159 20.70 4.97 15.01
N VAL A 160 21.62 4.44 15.81
CA VAL A 160 21.91 4.94 17.16
C VAL A 160 23.23 5.68 17.09
N VAL A 161 23.20 7.00 17.27
CA VAL A 161 24.41 7.82 17.35
C VAL A 161 25.08 7.54 18.69
N ARG A 162 26.35 7.11 18.65
CA ARG A 162 27.20 6.94 19.84
C ARG A 162 27.97 8.22 20.14
N SER A 163 28.52 8.30 21.35
CA SER A 163 29.39 9.41 21.78
C SER A 163 30.53 9.64 20.80
N LEU A 164 30.78 10.92 20.47
CA LEU A 164 31.81 11.37 19.52
C LEU A 164 33.17 11.66 20.18
N ILE A 165 33.37 11.23 21.43
CA ILE A 165 34.62 11.52 22.15
C ILE A 165 35.74 10.64 21.57
N SER A 166 36.69 11.28 20.88
CA SER A 166 37.99 10.70 20.53
C SER A 166 38.76 10.36 21.80
N PRO A 167 39.34 9.16 21.96
CA PRO A 167 40.27 8.92 23.05
C PRO A 167 41.48 9.85 22.84
N LEU A 168 41.62 10.85 23.71
CA LEU A 168 42.85 11.61 23.84
C LEU A 168 43.95 10.64 24.25
N THR A 169 44.76 10.23 23.29
CA THR A 169 46.03 9.54 23.54
C THR A 169 46.88 10.48 24.39
N LYS A 170 47.00 10.19 25.69
CA LYS A 170 47.97 10.86 26.55
C LYS A 170 49.36 10.44 26.07
N TYR A 171 50.16 11.43 25.69
CA TYR A 171 51.60 11.31 25.47
C TYR A 171 52.31 10.92 26.77
#